data_AF-T0MQG2-F1
#
_entry.id   AF-T0MQG2-F1
#
_cell.length_a   1.000
_cell.length_b   1.000
_cell.length_c   1.000
_cell.angle_alpha   90.00
_cell.angle_beta   90.00
_cell.angle_gamma   90.00
#
_symmetry.space_group_name_H-M   'P 1'
#
loop_
_entity.id
_entity.type
_entity.pdbx_description
1 polymer ?
#
loop_
_entity_poly.entity_id
_entity_poly.type
_entity_poly.pdbx_seq_one_letter_code
_entity_poly.pdbx_strand_id
1 'polypeptide(L)'
;MYDKLKSIGWTIIGTGIVLAMIMLTIFFIKGGVWLASKVLPWLQVIMWLVFTLDILIILPLGIFKKTKGASGIALFLSSFVYGLTLWLWGLLLTYMIWGIVPVIIGLFIMGVGVVPIAMLAVAIEGDWAIFWQLILLLVITVGSRALGYYFTRRADELAYQSRFEEVQ
;
A
#
# COMPACT_ATOMS: atom_id res chain seq x y z
N MET A 1 -7.97 -53.67 -10.21
CA MET A 1 -7.03 -53.37 -9.11
C MET A 1 -6.18 -52.13 -9.42
N TYR A 2 -5.66 -52.02 -10.64
CA TYR A 2 -4.96 -50.84 -11.16
C TYR A 2 -5.72 -49.51 -10.98
N ASP A 3 -7.01 -49.46 -11.33
CA ASP A 3 -7.79 -48.21 -11.24
C ASP A 3 -8.01 -47.72 -9.82
N LYS A 4 -8.16 -48.65 -8.86
CA LYS A 4 -8.25 -48.31 -7.42
C LYS A 4 -6.92 -47.75 -6.90
N LEU A 5 -5.79 -48.34 -7.30
CA LEU A 5 -4.46 -47.89 -6.92
C LEU A 5 -4.13 -46.51 -7.51
N LYS A 6 -4.54 -46.27 -8.77
CA LYS A 6 -4.39 -44.99 -9.47
C LYS A 6 -5.25 -43.88 -8.83
N SER A 7 -6.49 -44.21 -8.45
CA SER A 7 -7.38 -43.27 -7.75
C SER A 7 -6.82 -42.87 -6.38
N ILE A 8 -6.35 -43.84 -5.59
CA ILE A 8 -5.73 -43.58 -4.28
C ILE A 8 -4.47 -42.74 -4.44
N GLY A 9 -3.63 -43.06 -5.44
CA GLY A 9 -2.43 -42.29 -5.76
C GLY A 9 -2.74 -40.82 -6.09
N TRP A 10 -3.76 -40.58 -6.92
CA TRP A 10 -4.21 -39.21 -7.24
C TRP A 10 -4.73 -38.45 -6.03
N THR A 11 -5.52 -39.10 -5.16
CA THR A 11 -6.04 -38.48 -3.94
C THR A 11 -4.92 -38.09 -2.97
N ILE A 12 -3.92 -38.95 -2.79
CA ILE A 12 -2.77 -38.66 -1.92
C ILE A 12 -1.95 -37.49 -2.47
N ILE A 13 -1.63 -37.51 -3.77
CA ILE A 13 -0.88 -36.43 -4.43
C ILE A 13 -1.66 -35.11 -4.36
N GLY A 14 -2.96 -35.13 -4.69
CA GLY A 14 -3.81 -33.95 -4.64
C GLY A 14 -3.87 -33.35 -3.23
N THR A 15 -4.04 -34.19 -2.21
CA THR A 15 -4.03 -33.75 -0.80
C THR A 15 -2.67 -33.16 -0.42
N GLY A 16 -1.57 -33.79 -0.83
CA GLY A 16 -0.22 -33.29 -0.61
C GLY A 16 0.00 -31.89 -1.21
N ILE A 17 -0.46 -31.66 -2.43
CA ILE A 17 -0.35 -30.35 -3.11
C ILE A 17 -1.14 -29.27 -2.35
N VAL A 18 -2.38 -29.56 -1.94
CA VAL A 18 -3.21 -28.60 -1.19
C VAL A 18 -2.54 -28.23 0.14
N LEU A 19 -2.03 -29.21 0.87
CA LEU A 19 -1.31 -28.96 2.13
C LEU A 19 -0.03 -28.15 1.91
N ALA A 20 0.73 -28.43 0.86
CA ALA A 20 1.92 -27.67 0.50
C ALA A 20 1.58 -26.20 0.17
N MET A 21 0.50 -25.94 -0.57
CA MET A 21 0.04 -24.58 -0.86
C MET A 21 -0.37 -23.84 0.43
N ILE A 22 -1.14 -24.49 1.31
CA ILE A 22 -1.54 -23.89 2.59
C ILE A 22 -0.30 -23.56 3.44
N MET A 23 0.66 -24.49 3.54
CA MET A 23 1.91 -24.25 4.26
C MET A 23 2.69 -23.07 3.68
N LEU A 24 2.81 -23.00 2.35
CA LEU A 24 3.50 -21.92 1.66
C LEU A 24 2.83 -20.57 1.93
N THR A 25 1.50 -20.51 1.88
CA THR A 25 0.75 -19.29 2.20
C THR A 25 0.96 -18.86 3.64
N ILE A 26 0.87 -19.79 4.60
CA ILE A 26 1.09 -19.49 6.02
C ILE A 26 2.53 -19.01 6.25
N PHE A 27 3.51 -19.65 5.63
CA PHE A 27 4.91 -19.26 5.72
C PHE A 27 5.13 -17.85 5.16
N PHE A 28 4.54 -17.54 4.01
CA PHE A 28 4.62 -16.22 3.40
C PHE A 28 3.98 -15.14 4.27
N ILE A 29 2.81 -15.41 4.87
CA ILE A 29 2.14 -14.45 5.77
C ILE A 29 2.97 -14.23 7.03
N LYS A 30 3.42 -15.29 7.69
CA LYS A 30 4.24 -15.17 8.91
C LYS A 30 5.56 -14.45 8.61
N GLY A 31 6.20 -14.77 7.48
CA GLY A 31 7.40 -14.09 7.01
C GLY A 31 7.14 -12.61 6.70
N GLY A 32 6.01 -12.29 6.06
CA GLY A 32 5.58 -10.93 5.76
C GLY A 32 5.28 -10.10 7.01
N VAL A 33 4.59 -10.68 8.00
CA VAL A 33 4.34 -10.07 9.31
C VAL A 33 5.65 -9.82 10.06
N TRP A 34 6.55 -10.81 10.07
CA TRP A 34 7.87 -10.64 10.68
C TRP A 34 8.65 -9.51 10.00
N LEU A 35 8.69 -9.49 8.67
CA LEU A 35 9.36 -8.43 7.91
C LEU A 35 8.73 -7.07 8.21
N ALA A 36 7.40 -6.97 8.21
CA ALA A 36 6.68 -5.76 8.54
C ALA A 36 7.06 -5.25 9.95
N SER A 37 7.17 -6.14 10.94
CA SER A 37 7.56 -5.76 12.31
C SER A 37 8.96 -5.15 12.41
N LYS A 38 9.86 -5.50 11.47
CA LYS A 38 11.23 -4.96 11.41
C LYS A 38 11.33 -3.72 10.54
N VAL A 39 10.60 -3.68 9.43
CA VAL A 39 10.66 -2.59 8.45
C VAL A 39 9.81 -1.40 8.87
N LEU A 40 8.64 -1.63 9.48
CA LEU A 40 7.68 -0.56 9.77
C LEU A 40 8.26 0.57 10.64
N PRO A 41 9.03 0.32 11.72
CA PRO A 41 9.61 1.41 12.52
C PRO A 41 10.52 2.34 11.70
N TRP A 42 11.36 1.77 10.83
CA TRP A 42 12.21 2.55 9.93
C TRP A 42 11.40 3.28 8.86
N LEU A 43 10.41 2.60 8.30
CA LEU A 43 9.55 3.16 7.28
C LEU A 43 8.71 4.32 7.82
N GLN A 44 8.26 4.27 9.08
CA GLN A 44 7.56 5.37 9.74
C GLN A 44 8.45 6.62 9.88
N VAL A 45 9.73 6.45 10.23
CA VAL A 45 10.68 7.59 10.27
C VAL A 45 10.81 8.22 8.89
N ILE A 46 11.00 7.40 7.84
CA ILE A 46 11.06 7.88 6.46
C ILE A 46 9.76 8.57 6.06
N MET A 47 8.61 7.99 6.40
CA MET A 47 7.30 8.54 6.12
C MET A 47 7.11 9.93 6.74
N TRP A 48 7.52 10.14 7.99
CA TRP A 48 7.42 11.45 8.64
C TRP A 48 8.36 12.49 8.03
N LEU A 49 9.57 12.07 7.63
CA LEU A 49 10.49 12.95 6.89
C LEU A 49 9.89 13.36 5.54
N VAL A 50 9.38 12.40 4.78
CA VAL A 50 8.72 12.64 3.48
C VAL A 50 7.49 13.54 3.66
N PHE A 51 6.68 13.30 4.67
CA PHE A 51 5.54 14.17 5.02
C PHE A 51 5.96 15.60 5.30
N THR A 52 7.02 15.78 6.09
CA THR A 52 7.55 17.10 6.41
C THR A 52 8.06 17.81 5.15
N LEU A 53 8.79 17.11 4.29
CA LEU A 53 9.27 17.64 3.01
C LEU A 53 8.12 18.01 2.08
N ASP A 54 7.09 17.17 1.99
CA ASP A 54 5.94 17.40 1.14
C ASP A 54 5.22 18.68 1.53
N ILE A 55 4.96 18.88 2.82
CA ILE A 55 4.25 20.05 3.34
C ILE A 55 5.10 21.32 3.24
N LEU A 56 6.37 21.27 3.67
CA LEU A 56 7.19 22.48 3.82
C LEU A 56 7.87 22.92 2.52
N ILE A 57 8.09 22.00 1.58
CA ILE A 57 8.91 22.25 0.39
C ILE A 57 8.14 21.93 -0.88
N ILE A 58 7.69 20.68 -1.04
CA ILE A 58 7.19 20.20 -2.33
C ILE A 58 5.87 20.88 -2.71
N LEU A 59 4.92 20.99 -1.78
CA LEU A 59 3.64 21.65 -2.00
C LEU A 59 3.80 23.15 -2.32
N PRO A 60 4.56 23.95 -1.54
CA PRO A 60 4.86 25.34 -1.89
C PRO A 60 5.52 25.48 -3.26
N LEU A 61 6.49 24.62 -3.59
CA LEU A 61 7.13 24.63 -4.91
C LEU A 61 6.14 24.29 -6.05
N GLY A 62 5.09 23.54 -5.75
CA GLY A 62 4.04 23.21 -6.71
C GLY A 62 3.19 24.40 -7.16
N ILE A 63 3.25 25.52 -6.43
CA ILE A 63 2.54 26.75 -6.78
C ILE A 63 3.21 27.42 -8.00
N PHE A 64 4.54 27.42 -8.09
CA PHE A 64 5.28 28.09 -9.14
C PHE A 64 5.29 27.29 -10.45
N LYS A 65 4.98 27.97 -11.56
CA LYS A 65 4.90 27.35 -12.91
C LYS A 65 6.16 26.54 -13.27
N LYS A 66 7.36 27.05 -12.94
CA LYS A 66 8.65 26.44 -13.30
C LYS A 66 8.95 25.15 -12.55
N THR A 67 8.53 25.04 -11.29
CA THR A 67 8.83 23.88 -10.41
C THR A 67 7.65 22.92 -10.26
N LYS A 68 6.48 23.28 -10.80
CA LYS A 68 5.24 22.50 -10.69
C LYS A 68 5.40 21.04 -11.14
N GLY A 69 6.08 20.80 -12.26
CA GLY A 69 6.29 19.44 -12.77
C GLY A 69 7.15 18.58 -11.82
N ALA A 70 8.24 19.15 -11.30
CA ALA A 70 9.11 18.47 -10.33
C ALA A 70 8.35 18.18 -9.02
N SER A 71 7.55 19.13 -8.53
CA SER A 71 6.69 18.91 -7.36
C SER A 71 5.66 17.81 -7.61
N GLY A 72 5.09 17.74 -8.81
CA GLY A 72 4.14 16.68 -9.17
C GLY A 72 4.74 15.29 -9.11
N ILE A 73 5.95 15.12 -9.67
CA ILE A 73 6.70 13.86 -9.62
C ILE A 73 7.06 13.50 -8.17
N ALA A 74 7.54 14.47 -7.39
CA ALA A 74 7.89 14.25 -5.99
C ALA A 74 6.68 13.76 -5.16
N LEU A 75 5.52 14.43 -5.24
CA LEU A 75 4.30 14.01 -4.55
C LEU A 75 3.83 12.61 -4.97
N PHE A 76 3.96 12.29 -6.27
CA PHE A 76 3.64 10.96 -6.76
C PHE A 76 4.54 9.89 -6.15
N LEU A 77 5.85 10.15 -6.05
CA LEU A 77 6.81 9.26 -5.40
C LEU A 77 6.55 9.13 -3.90
N SER A 78 6.27 10.25 -3.22
CA SER A 78 5.89 10.27 -1.79
C SER A 78 4.68 9.36 -1.51
N SER A 79 3.72 9.30 -2.45
CA SER A 79 2.54 8.42 -2.33
C SER A 79 2.88 6.93 -2.14
N PHE A 80 4.01 6.45 -2.66
CA PHE A 80 4.43 5.06 -2.46
C PHE A 80 4.93 4.82 -1.04
N VAL A 81 5.62 5.80 -0.44
CA VAL A 81 6.07 5.72 0.96
C VAL A 81 4.86 5.64 1.89
N TYR A 82 3.88 6.53 1.70
CA TYR A 82 2.64 6.51 2.50
C TYR A 82 1.86 5.22 2.31
N GLY A 83 1.68 4.79 1.05
CA GLY A 83 0.93 3.59 0.72
C GLY A 83 1.58 2.32 1.27
N LEU A 84 2.90 2.20 1.18
CA LEU A 84 3.63 1.06 1.74
C LEU A 84 3.54 1.06 3.28
N THR A 85 3.65 2.22 3.91
CA THR A 85 3.49 2.37 5.37
C THR A 85 2.10 1.92 5.80
N LEU A 86 1.06 2.42 5.14
CA LEU A 86 -0.33 2.08 5.39
C LEU A 86 -0.58 0.58 5.22
N TRP A 87 -0.04 0.00 4.15
CA TRP A 87 -0.26 -1.41 3.82
C TRP A 87 0.42 -2.35 4.83
N LEU A 88 1.70 -2.11 5.16
CA LEU A 88 2.43 -2.91 6.15
C LEU A 88 1.84 -2.75 7.55
N TRP A 89 1.40 -1.54 7.90
CA TRP A 89 0.76 -1.31 9.18
C TRP A 89 -0.61 -1.98 9.27
N GLY A 90 -1.41 -1.90 8.20
CA GLY A 90 -2.68 -2.62 8.10
C GLY A 90 -2.50 -4.15 8.18
N LEU A 91 -1.46 -4.69 7.55
CA LEU A 91 -1.10 -6.11 7.65
C LEU A 91 -0.81 -6.53 9.09
N LEU A 92 0.04 -5.75 9.78
CA LEU A 92 0.37 -6.01 11.17
C LEU A 92 -0.86 -5.92 12.07
N LEU A 93 -1.66 -4.87 11.95
CA LEU A 93 -2.86 -4.67 12.77
C LEU A 93 -3.88 -5.79 12.55
N THR A 94 -4.18 -6.13 11.29
CA THR A 94 -5.10 -7.23 10.98
C THR A 94 -4.63 -8.55 11.59
N TYR A 95 -3.33 -8.85 11.46
CA TYR A 95 -2.74 -10.07 12.00
C TYR A 95 -2.76 -10.09 13.54
N MET A 96 -2.43 -8.97 14.18
CA MET A 96 -2.36 -8.89 15.64
C MET A 96 -3.74 -8.96 16.31
N ILE A 97 -4.77 -8.37 15.70
CA ILE A 97 -6.11 -8.29 16.29
C ILE A 97 -6.95 -9.53 15.94
N TRP A 98 -7.02 -9.93 14.67
CA TRP A 98 -7.89 -11.03 14.23
C TRP A 98 -7.15 -12.27 13.70
N GLY A 99 -5.81 -12.27 13.68
CA GLY A 99 -5.02 -13.41 13.28
C GLY A 99 -4.94 -13.63 11.76
N ILE A 100 -4.63 -14.87 11.36
CA ILE A 100 -4.24 -15.19 9.98
C ILE A 100 -5.42 -15.24 8.99
N VAL A 101 -6.61 -15.63 9.43
CA VAL A 101 -7.76 -15.85 8.52
C VAL A 101 -8.17 -14.54 7.82
N PRO A 102 -8.34 -13.41 8.52
CA PRO A 102 -8.68 -12.15 7.85
C PRO A 102 -7.53 -11.58 7.02
N VAL A 103 -6.27 -11.86 7.38
CA VAL A 103 -5.11 -11.51 6.53
C VAL A 103 -5.19 -12.22 5.19
N ILE A 104 -5.50 -13.54 5.18
CA ILE A 104 -5.69 -14.30 3.94
C ILE A 104 -6.79 -13.64 3.11
N ILE A 105 -7.96 -13.39 3.71
CA ILE A 105 -9.09 -12.75 3.02
C ILE A 105 -8.67 -11.39 2.44
N GLY A 106 -8.00 -10.55 3.22
CA GLY A 106 -7.55 -9.22 2.81
C GLY A 106 -6.54 -9.23 1.67
N LEU A 107 -5.62 -10.21 1.65
CA LEU A 107 -4.64 -10.35 0.57
C LEU A 107 -5.30 -10.80 -0.74
N PHE A 108 -6.31 -11.67 -0.69
CA PHE A 108 -7.03 -12.13 -1.88
C PHE A 108 -8.05 -11.11 -2.42
N ILE A 109 -8.46 -10.11 -1.62
CA ILE A 109 -9.23 -8.96 -2.10
C ILE A 109 -8.26 -7.91 -2.69
N MET A 110 -7.78 -8.18 -3.91
CA MET A 110 -6.94 -7.30 -4.73
C MET A 110 -5.59 -6.87 -4.10
N GLY A 111 -5.07 -7.60 -3.10
CA GLY A 111 -3.83 -7.24 -2.40
C GLY A 111 -3.94 -6.03 -1.47
N VAL A 112 -4.86 -5.08 -1.73
CA VAL A 112 -5.09 -3.87 -0.94
C VAL A 112 -6.10 -4.11 0.21
N GLY A 113 -6.89 -5.18 0.14
CA GLY A 113 -7.98 -5.48 1.08
C GLY A 113 -7.57 -5.64 2.54
N VAL A 114 -6.29 -5.83 2.83
CA VAL A 114 -5.76 -5.85 4.20
C VAL A 114 -5.98 -4.50 4.92
N VAL A 115 -5.92 -3.37 4.23
CA VAL A 115 -6.12 -2.04 4.84
C VAL A 115 -7.55 -1.84 5.36
N PRO A 116 -8.63 -2.06 4.57
CA PRO A 116 -9.98 -1.93 5.10
C PRO A 116 -10.30 -2.97 6.18
N ILE A 117 -9.74 -4.18 6.11
CA ILE A 117 -9.89 -5.15 7.20
C ILE A 117 -9.22 -4.64 8.48
N ALA A 118 -8.02 -4.05 8.39
CA ALA A 118 -7.36 -3.45 9.54
C ALA A 118 -8.21 -2.34 10.16
N MET A 119 -8.81 -1.47 9.34
CA MET A 119 -9.72 -0.41 9.78
C MET A 119 -10.94 -0.98 10.50
N LEU A 120 -11.55 -2.03 9.96
CA LEU A 120 -12.66 -2.73 10.62
C LEU A 120 -12.22 -3.36 11.95
N ALA A 121 -11.04 -3.99 11.98
CA ALA A 121 -10.51 -4.62 13.17
C ALA A 121 -10.29 -3.61 14.30
N VAL A 122 -9.61 -2.49 14.05
CA VAL A 122 -9.37 -1.46 15.07
C VAL A 122 -10.64 -0.73 15.50
N ALA A 123 -11.59 -0.51 14.59
CA ALA A 123 -12.87 0.12 14.92
C ALA A 123 -13.72 -0.77 15.83
N ILE A 124 -13.75 -2.09 15.56
CA ILE A 124 -14.48 -3.06 16.39
C ILE A 124 -13.81 -3.25 17.75
N GLU A 125 -12.48 -3.23 17.81
CA GLU A 125 -11.71 -3.27 19.06
C GLU A 125 -11.88 -1.97 19.90
N GLY A 126 -12.41 -0.90 19.30
CA GLY A 126 -12.64 0.39 19.96
C GLY A 126 -11.44 1.33 19.94
N ASP A 127 -10.37 1.01 19.21
CA ASP A 127 -9.21 1.89 19.02
C ASP A 127 -9.47 2.92 17.90
N TRP A 128 -10.31 3.90 18.24
CA TRP A 128 -10.67 4.99 17.33
C TRP A 128 -9.49 5.88 16.96
N ALA A 129 -8.46 5.96 17.81
CA ALA A 129 -7.27 6.74 17.51
C ALA A 129 -6.51 6.12 16.32
N ILE A 130 -6.25 4.81 16.35
CA ILE A 130 -5.61 4.11 15.23
C ILE A 130 -6.52 4.12 14.00
N PHE A 131 -7.83 3.93 14.16
CA PHE A 131 -8.79 4.00 13.05
C PHE A 131 -8.66 5.30 12.25
N TRP A 132 -8.69 6.45 12.92
CA TRP A 132 -8.57 7.75 12.26
C TRP A 132 -7.18 7.98 11.68
N GLN A 133 -6.12 7.45 12.30
CA GLN A 133 -4.77 7.51 11.74
C GLN A 133 -4.66 6.73 10.41
N LEU A 134 -5.27 5.54 10.33
CA LEU A 134 -5.31 4.76 9.09
C LEU A 134 -6.08 5.50 7.99
N ILE A 135 -7.21 6.13 8.32
CA ILE A 135 -7.99 6.94 7.37
C ILE A 135 -7.17 8.15 6.89
N LEU A 136 -6.54 8.87 7.81
CA LEU A 136 -5.71 10.02 7.45
C LEU A 136 -4.56 9.61 6.53
N LEU A 137 -3.87 8.52 6.84
CA LEU A 137 -2.77 8.02 6.02
C LEU A 137 -3.26 7.52 4.65
N LEU A 138 -4.45 6.93 4.57
CA LEU A 138 -5.11 6.60 3.30
C LEU A 138 -5.38 7.86 2.47
N VAL A 139 -5.95 8.89 3.09
CA VAL A 139 -6.21 10.19 2.44
C VAL A 139 -4.91 10.83 1.96
N ILE A 140 -3.85 10.81 2.76
CA ILE A 140 -2.53 11.33 2.37
C ILE A 140 -1.97 10.52 1.18
N THR A 141 -2.09 9.19 1.21
CA THR A 141 -1.62 8.32 0.13
C THR A 141 -2.33 8.63 -1.20
N VAL A 142 -3.66 8.67 -1.20
CA VAL A 142 -4.44 8.92 -2.42
C VAL A 142 -4.35 10.39 -2.82
N GLY A 143 -4.36 11.30 -1.85
CA GLY A 143 -4.28 12.75 -2.05
C GLY A 143 -2.96 13.19 -2.66
N SER A 144 -1.82 12.73 -2.13
CA SER A 144 -0.49 13.00 -2.70
C SER A 144 -0.38 12.47 -4.14
N ARG A 145 -0.90 11.28 -4.41
CA ARG A 145 -0.94 10.71 -5.76
C ARG A 145 -1.77 11.56 -6.72
N ALA A 146 -2.99 11.93 -6.32
CA ALA A 146 -3.89 12.74 -7.12
C ALA A 146 -3.32 14.14 -7.39
N LEU A 147 -2.77 14.79 -6.37
CA LEU A 147 -2.09 16.09 -6.49
C LEU A 147 -0.85 16.00 -7.36
N GLY A 148 -0.07 14.91 -7.24
CA GLY A 148 1.09 14.65 -8.09
C GLY A 148 0.71 14.62 -9.57
N TYR A 149 -0.31 13.84 -9.93
CA TYR A 149 -0.83 13.79 -11.29
C TYR A 149 -1.35 15.14 -11.79
N TYR A 150 -2.10 15.86 -10.94
CA TYR A 150 -2.62 17.17 -11.27
C TYR A 150 -1.50 18.18 -11.57
N PHE A 151 -0.45 18.22 -10.74
CA PHE A 151 0.69 19.13 -10.94
C PHE A 151 1.47 18.79 -12.21
N THR A 152 1.76 17.52 -12.46
CA THR A 152 2.49 17.11 -13.67
C THR A 152 1.71 17.47 -14.93
N ARG A 153 0.41 17.14 -14.98
CA ARG A 153 -0.45 17.49 -16.12
C ARG A 153 -0.47 19.01 -16.36
N ARG A 154 -0.61 19.78 -15.29
CA ARG A 154 -0.65 21.25 -15.40
C ARG A 154 0.70 21.84 -15.84
N ALA A 155 1.81 21.20 -15.49
CA ALA A 155 3.13 21.59 -15.98
C ALA A 155 3.26 21.36 -17.48
N ASP A 156 2.78 20.23 -17.99
CA ASP A 156 2.80 19.91 -19.43
C ASP A 156 1.94 20.90 -20.24
N GLU A 157 0.74 21.24 -19.74
CA GLU A 157 -0.12 22.25 -20.35
C GLU A 157 0.59 23.62 -20.47
N LEU A 158 1.31 24.04 -19.42
CA LEU A 158 2.05 25.31 -19.40
C LEU A 158 3.25 25.29 -20.36
N ALA A 159 3.98 24.17 -20.42
CA ALA A 159 5.11 24.00 -21.33
C ALA A 159 4.67 23.97 -22.81
N TYR A 160 3.50 23.39 -23.08
CA TYR A 160 2.88 23.44 -24.40
C TYR A 160 2.58 24.89 -24.78
N GLN A 161 1.86 25.65 -23.93
CA GLN A 161 1.48 27.04 -24.20
C GLN A 161 2.68 27.96 -24.50
N SER A 162 3.75 27.90 -23.69
CA SER A 162 4.94 28.73 -23.93
C SER A 162 5.60 28.45 -25.27
N ARG A 163 5.53 27.21 -25.75
CA ARG A 163 6.11 26.82 -27.04
C ARG A 163 5.33 27.38 -28.24
N PHE A 164 4.02 27.62 -28.11
CA PHE A 164 3.25 28.28 -29.19
C PHE A 164 3.49 29.78 -29.21
N GLU A 165 3.65 30.40 -28.05
CA GLU A 165 3.97 31.83 -27.94
C GLU A 165 5.34 32.16 -28.57
N GLU A 166 6.32 31.26 -28.49
CA GLU A 166 7.64 31.45 -29.14
C GLU A 166 7.63 31.30 -30.67
N VAL A 167 6.59 30.70 -31.25
CA VAL A 167 6.49 30.42 -32.70
C VAL A 167 5.69 31.49 -33.45
N GLN A 168 4.97 32.37 -32.74
CA GLN A 168 4.24 33.51 -33.29
C GLN A 168 5.08 34.78 -33.31
#